data_AF-A0A166HCN4-F1
#
_entry.id   AF-A0A166HCN4-F1
#
_cell.length_a   1.000
_cell.length_b   1.000
_cell.length_c   1.000
_cell.angle_alpha   90.00
_cell.angle_beta   90.00
_cell.angle_gamma   90.00
#
_symmetry.space_group_name_H-M   'P 1'
#
loop_
_entity.id
_entity.type
_entity.pdbx_description
1 polymer ?
#
loop_
_entity_poly.entity_id
_entity_poly.type
_entity_poly.pdbx_seq_one_letter_code
_entity_poly.pdbx_strand_id
1 'polypeptide(L)'
;MDTAALKKLLADKPIPELLPALASDVASHSLLPVIDAELARRAQQLQDLQTFRNGIASPVMRLPLEVISEILLYLALQSEDTAYSLWWRKHTLVCRRWREAALKTPRLWSFADFTVGFRSHSVLELNRGRAQDYPLSVKFAVRPGNKRYWAAGKPLFWDSRRLRTLDLDILPKQAQTFLDRILPDPHPSLEALKVTSRFLDMTGKDRAPVPDDLAIARLSDEFLLDMTPELRRLFLVDISYSGLLSAT
;
A
#
# COMPACT_ATOMS: atom_id res chain seq x y z
N MET A 1 9.46 34.10 -9.07
CA MET A 1 8.01 34.04 -8.78
C MET A 1 7.30 34.88 -9.80
N ASP A 2 6.28 34.34 -10.47
CA ASP A 2 5.57 35.03 -11.54
C ASP A 2 4.41 35.88 -10.97
N THR A 3 4.70 37.15 -10.69
CA THR A 3 3.69 38.11 -10.23
C THR A 3 2.68 38.48 -11.32
N ALA A 4 3.01 38.27 -12.60
CA ALA A 4 2.09 38.49 -13.70
C ALA A 4 1.01 37.40 -13.76
N ALA A 5 1.38 36.14 -13.50
CA ALA A 5 0.41 35.05 -13.36
C ALA A 5 -0.58 35.31 -12.21
N LEU A 6 -0.11 35.80 -11.05
CA LEU A 6 -1.01 36.16 -9.95
C LEU A 6 -1.97 37.28 -10.34
N LYS A 7 -1.46 38.36 -10.96
CA LYS A 7 -2.29 39.48 -11.41
C LYS A 7 -3.36 39.02 -12.41
N LYS A 8 -2.99 38.16 -13.37
CA LYS A 8 -3.93 37.57 -14.33
C LYS A 8 -5.02 36.78 -13.62
N LEU A 9 -4.66 35.99 -12.62
CA LEU A 9 -5.60 35.15 -11.89
C LEU A 9 -6.57 35.96 -11.01
N LEU A 10 -6.09 37.07 -10.42
CA LEU A 10 -6.93 38.00 -9.65
C LEU A 10 -7.86 38.85 -10.52
N ALA A 11 -7.47 39.13 -11.77
CA ALA A 11 -8.26 39.93 -12.71
C ALA A 11 -9.32 39.12 -13.49
N ASP A 12 -9.43 37.81 -13.23
CA ASP A 12 -10.21 36.90 -14.06
C ASP A 12 -11.74 37.04 -13.83
N LYS A 13 -12.46 37.30 -14.93
CA LYS A 13 -13.90 37.60 -14.95
C LYS A 13 -14.73 36.30 -14.89
N PRO A 14 -16.04 36.36 -14.53
CA PRO A 14 -16.93 35.19 -14.68
C PRO A 14 -16.99 34.69 -16.12
N ILE A 15 -17.38 33.42 -16.29
CA ILE A 15 -17.68 32.84 -17.61
C ILE A 15 -18.65 33.77 -18.37
N PRO A 16 -18.32 34.19 -19.62
CA PRO A 16 -19.10 35.19 -20.36
C PRO A 16 -20.59 34.84 -20.51
N GLU A 17 -20.92 33.56 -20.57
CA GLU A 17 -22.26 33.01 -20.76
C GLU A 17 -23.14 33.10 -19.50
N LEU A 18 -22.53 33.27 -18.31
CA LEU A 18 -23.25 33.28 -17.04
C LEU A 18 -24.18 34.48 -16.92
N LEU A 19 -23.70 35.69 -17.22
CA LEU A 19 -24.51 36.91 -17.09
C LEU A 19 -25.68 36.95 -18.11
N PRO A 20 -25.47 36.63 -19.41
CA PRO A 20 -26.57 36.48 -20.37
C PRO A 20 -27.58 35.39 -19.99
N ALA A 21 -27.12 34.25 -19.47
CA ALA A 21 -28.00 33.16 -19.05
C ALA A 21 -28.85 33.52 -17.82
N LEU A 22 -28.33 34.37 -16.92
CA LEU A 22 -29.09 34.90 -15.78
C LEU A 22 -30.08 36.00 -16.19
N ALA A 23 -29.79 36.75 -17.25
CA ALA A 23 -30.63 37.84 -17.74
C ALA A 23 -31.78 37.36 -18.64
N SER A 24 -31.69 36.15 -19.19
CA SER A 24 -32.73 35.54 -20.01
C SER A 24 -33.69 34.75 -19.13
N ASP A 25 -34.99 34.81 -19.43
CA ASP A 25 -36.06 34.11 -18.70
C ASP A 25 -36.09 32.60 -19.05
N VAL A 26 -34.91 31.97 -19.01
CA VAL A 26 -34.73 30.57 -19.42
C VAL A 26 -35.04 29.65 -18.25
N ALA A 27 -35.66 28.52 -18.53
CA ALA A 27 -35.96 27.48 -17.54
C ALA A 27 -34.69 27.08 -16.75
N SER A 28 -34.83 26.93 -15.44
CA SER A 28 -33.75 26.67 -14.47
C SER A 28 -32.83 25.49 -14.85
N HIS A 29 -33.34 24.50 -15.60
CA HIS A 29 -32.56 23.34 -16.06
C HIS A 29 -31.45 23.70 -17.05
N SER A 30 -31.59 24.79 -17.80
CA SER A 30 -30.57 25.25 -18.77
C SER A 30 -29.42 26.02 -18.11
N LEU A 31 -29.65 26.57 -16.91
CA LEU A 31 -28.68 27.36 -16.16
C LEU A 31 -27.71 26.48 -15.36
N LEU A 32 -28.15 25.28 -14.95
CA LEU A 32 -27.36 24.34 -14.14
C LEU A 32 -25.96 24.06 -14.75
N PRO A 33 -25.82 23.72 -16.04
CA PRO A 33 -24.50 23.45 -16.62
C PRO A 33 -23.56 24.67 -16.59
N VAL A 34 -24.12 25.89 -16.74
CA VAL A 34 -23.34 27.14 -16.71
C VAL A 34 -22.87 27.45 -15.30
N ILE A 35 -23.71 27.22 -14.29
CA ILE A 35 -23.34 27.33 -12.87
C ILE A 35 -22.27 26.32 -12.51
N ASP A 36 -22.45 25.05 -12.87
CA ASP A 36 -21.48 23.98 -12.58
C ASP A 36 -20.12 24.27 -13.22
N ALA A 37 -20.11 24.81 -14.44
CA ALA A 37 -18.89 25.25 -15.12
C ALA A 37 -18.19 26.40 -14.37
N GLU A 38 -18.94 27.42 -13.91
CA GLU A 38 -18.35 28.54 -13.15
C GLU A 38 -17.84 28.08 -11.78
N LEU A 39 -18.57 27.20 -11.09
CA LEU A 39 -18.14 26.60 -9.82
C LEU A 39 -16.84 25.82 -9.98
N ALA A 40 -16.74 24.96 -11.01
CA ALA A 40 -15.52 24.22 -11.30
C ALA A 40 -14.34 25.16 -11.60
N ARG A 41 -14.57 26.22 -12.38
CA ARG A 41 -13.55 27.22 -12.73
C ARG A 41 -13.07 28.00 -11.50
N ARG A 42 -13.98 28.48 -10.65
CA ARG A 42 -13.63 29.20 -9.41
C ARG A 42 -12.91 28.29 -8.41
N ALA A 43 -13.29 27.02 -8.33
CA ALA A 43 -12.57 26.03 -7.53
C ALA A 43 -11.12 25.87 -8.00
N GLN A 44 -10.88 25.82 -9.31
CA GLN A 44 -9.53 25.76 -9.88
C GLN A 44 -8.72 27.03 -9.55
N GLN A 45 -9.30 28.23 -9.72
CA GLN A 45 -8.64 29.48 -9.35
C GLN A 45 -8.23 29.52 -7.87
N LEU A 46 -9.14 29.09 -6.97
CA LEU A 46 -8.84 29.04 -5.54
C LEU A 46 -7.68 28.08 -5.25
N GLN A 47 -7.64 26.93 -5.92
CA GLN A 47 -6.54 25.98 -5.81
C GLN A 47 -5.21 26.57 -6.29
N ASP A 48 -5.22 27.38 -7.34
CA ASP A 48 -4.03 28.04 -7.88
C ASP A 48 -3.54 29.15 -6.94
N LEU A 49 -4.44 29.95 -6.36
CA LEU A 49 -4.11 30.93 -5.31
C LEU A 49 -3.52 30.25 -4.07
N GLN A 50 -4.10 29.13 -3.65
CA GLN A 50 -3.58 28.35 -2.53
C GLN A 50 -2.18 27.81 -2.84
N THR A 51 -1.96 27.33 -4.07
CA THR A 51 -0.64 26.86 -4.53
C THR A 51 0.38 27.99 -4.50
N PHE A 52 0.02 29.17 -5.00
CA PHE A 52 0.85 30.37 -4.99
C PHE A 52 1.18 30.83 -3.55
N ARG A 53 0.16 30.94 -2.69
CA ARG A 53 0.31 31.28 -1.27
C ARG A 53 1.26 30.30 -0.57
N ASN A 54 1.07 29.00 -0.78
CA ASN A 54 1.92 27.98 -0.17
C ASN A 54 3.37 28.11 -0.64
N GLY A 55 3.59 28.43 -1.92
CA GLY A 55 4.93 28.69 -2.47
C GLY A 55 5.67 29.86 -1.81
N ILE A 56 4.94 30.88 -1.31
CA ILE A 56 5.52 32.02 -0.60
C ILE A 56 5.68 31.73 0.89
N ALA A 57 4.61 31.25 1.53
CA ALA A 57 4.50 31.22 2.98
C ALA A 57 5.21 30.02 3.62
N SER A 58 5.34 28.89 2.90
CA SER A 58 5.84 27.65 3.48
C SER A 58 7.30 27.38 3.10
N PRO A 59 8.24 27.33 4.07
CA PRO A 59 9.62 26.92 3.82
C PRO A 59 9.73 25.54 3.16
N VAL A 60 8.80 24.63 3.48
CA VAL A 60 8.76 23.27 2.92
C VAL A 60 8.54 23.27 1.41
N MET A 61 7.90 24.30 0.85
CA MET A 61 7.71 24.40 -0.61
C MET A 61 9.00 24.72 -1.37
N ARG A 62 10.06 25.14 -0.66
CA ARG A 62 11.41 25.35 -1.23
C ARG A 62 12.27 24.08 -1.21
N LEU A 63 11.85 23.03 -0.51
CA LEU A 63 12.59 21.78 -0.46
C LEU A 63 12.48 21.04 -1.81
N PRO A 64 13.57 20.43 -2.30
CA PRO A 64 13.52 19.47 -3.41
C PRO A 64 12.53 18.33 -3.13
N LEU A 65 11.97 17.73 -4.18
CA LEU A 65 11.00 16.64 -4.01
C LEU A 65 11.62 15.44 -3.27
N GLU A 66 12.90 15.20 -3.52
CA GLU A 66 13.70 14.14 -2.91
C GLU A 66 13.76 14.30 -1.39
N VAL A 67 13.95 15.52 -0.89
CA VAL A 67 13.98 15.80 0.55
C VAL A 67 12.60 15.55 1.18
N ILE A 68 11.52 15.93 0.49
CA ILE A 68 10.15 15.66 0.96
C ILE A 68 9.89 14.14 0.97
N SER A 69 10.35 13.42 -0.05
CA SER A 69 10.28 11.97 -0.12
C SER A 69 11.01 11.29 1.04
N GLU A 70 12.21 11.75 1.39
CA GLU A 70 12.97 11.25 2.55
C GLU A 70 12.25 11.52 3.87
N ILE A 71 11.66 12.71 4.04
CA ILE A 71 10.83 13.02 5.21
C ILE A 71 9.64 12.06 5.30
N LEU A 72 8.94 11.84 4.19
CA LEU A 72 7.81 10.91 4.13
C LEU A 72 8.24 9.47 4.43
N LEU A 73 9.39 9.03 3.92
CA LEU A 73 9.97 7.72 4.20
C LEU A 73 10.32 7.58 5.67
N TYR A 74 10.96 8.59 6.26
CA TYR A 74 11.25 8.62 7.69
C TYR A 74 9.97 8.46 8.51
N LEU A 75 8.92 9.22 8.19
CA LEU A 75 7.61 9.12 8.86
C LEU A 75 6.93 7.75 8.66
N ALA A 76 7.05 7.16 7.47
CA ALA A 76 6.46 5.87 7.16
C ALA A 76 7.19 4.71 7.86
N LEU A 77 8.52 4.80 7.95
CA LEU A 77 9.40 3.72 8.40
C LEU A 77 9.89 3.89 9.84
N GLN A 78 9.29 4.80 10.64
CA GLN A 78 9.62 4.93 12.06
C GLN A 78 9.43 3.61 12.83
N SER A 79 8.44 2.83 12.41
CA SER A 79 8.19 1.47 12.89
C SER A 79 7.66 0.61 11.76
N GLU A 80 7.68 -0.71 11.96
CA GLU A 80 7.07 -1.63 11.02
C GLU A 80 5.55 -1.38 10.92
N ASP A 81 4.88 -1.18 12.04
CA ASP A 81 3.43 -0.94 12.09
C ASP A 81 3.02 0.36 11.38
N THR A 82 3.85 1.42 11.44
CA THR A 82 3.58 2.66 10.68
C THR A 82 3.67 2.45 9.17
N ALA A 83 4.60 1.60 8.71
CA ALA A 83 4.78 1.32 7.29
C ALA A 83 3.56 0.57 6.74
N TYR A 84 3.11 -0.45 7.47
CA TYR A 84 1.95 -1.25 7.08
C TYR A 84 0.63 -0.51 7.28
N SER A 85 0.44 0.30 8.33
CA SER A 85 -0.81 1.01 8.63
C SER A 85 -1.15 2.13 7.65
N LEU A 86 -0.19 2.58 6.83
CA LEU A 86 -0.35 3.67 5.86
C LEU A 86 -0.77 5.01 6.49
N TRP A 87 -0.63 5.16 7.81
CA TRP A 87 -1.00 6.38 8.52
C TRP A 87 -0.25 7.60 7.99
N TRP A 88 0.98 7.39 7.49
CA TRP A 88 1.78 8.41 6.83
C TRP A 88 1.06 9.07 5.63
N ARG A 89 0.07 8.43 5.00
CA ARG A 89 -0.69 8.97 3.85
C ARG A 89 -1.43 10.26 4.16
N LYS A 90 -1.84 10.47 5.41
CA LYS A 90 -2.51 11.73 5.79
C LYS A 90 -1.62 12.96 5.50
N HIS A 91 -0.30 12.79 5.57
CA HIS A 91 0.64 13.87 5.25
C HIS A 91 0.70 14.18 3.75
N THR A 92 0.28 13.23 2.89
CA THR A 92 0.13 13.48 1.45
C THR A 92 -1.08 14.36 1.12
N LEU A 93 -1.95 14.63 2.10
CA LEU A 93 -3.11 15.51 1.96
C LEU A 93 -2.79 16.97 2.31
N VAL A 94 -1.57 17.27 2.79
CA VAL A 94 -1.16 18.63 3.17
C VAL A 94 -1.16 19.58 1.97
N CYS A 95 -0.49 19.17 0.88
CA CYS A 95 -0.49 19.92 -0.37
C CYS A 95 -0.19 19.01 -1.58
N ARG A 96 -0.40 19.53 -2.79
CA ARG A 96 -0.11 18.82 -4.05
C ARG A 96 1.35 18.33 -4.14
N ARG A 97 2.31 19.13 -3.66
CA ARG A 97 3.74 18.79 -3.71
C ARG A 97 4.09 17.58 -2.83
N TRP A 98 3.51 17.46 -1.64
CA TRP A 98 3.69 16.28 -0.77
C TRP A 98 3.07 15.04 -1.38
N ARG A 99 1.88 15.19 -2.00
CA ARG A 99 1.26 14.10 -2.76
C ARG A 99 2.13 13.65 -3.93
N GLU A 100 2.67 14.59 -4.68
CA GLU A 100 3.57 14.31 -5.81
C GLU A 100 4.84 13.58 -5.36
N ALA A 101 5.52 14.08 -4.32
CA ALA A 101 6.70 13.42 -3.74
C ALA A 101 6.37 11.97 -3.33
N ALA A 102 5.26 11.76 -2.63
CA ALA A 102 4.81 10.44 -2.24
C ALA A 102 4.56 9.52 -3.44
N LEU A 103 3.83 9.99 -4.46
CA LEU A 103 3.54 9.22 -5.67
C LEU A 103 4.79 8.87 -6.49
N LYS A 104 5.81 9.74 -6.47
CA LYS A 104 7.12 9.52 -7.10
C LYS A 104 8.08 8.67 -6.27
N THR A 105 7.65 8.15 -5.13
CA THR A 105 8.51 7.35 -4.21
C THR A 105 7.96 5.94 -4.05
N PRO A 106 8.28 5.01 -4.96
CA PRO A 106 7.73 3.65 -4.97
C PRO A 106 7.86 2.89 -3.65
N ARG A 107 8.98 3.09 -2.93
CA ARG A 107 9.26 2.49 -1.62
C ARG A 107 8.18 2.75 -0.57
N LEU A 108 7.50 3.91 -0.60
CA LEU A 108 6.40 4.19 0.34
C LEU A 108 5.20 3.24 0.15
N TRP A 109 5.04 2.71 -1.04
CA TRP A 109 3.89 1.89 -1.45
C TRP A 109 4.19 0.40 -1.42
N SER A 110 5.42 0.01 -1.08
CA SER A 110 5.88 -1.37 -1.14
C SER A 110 5.49 -2.24 0.07
N PHE A 111 4.65 -1.73 0.96
CA PHE A 111 4.19 -2.44 2.16
C PHE A 111 2.71 -2.80 2.03
N ALA A 112 2.40 -4.08 2.13
CA ALA A 112 1.03 -4.60 2.02
C ALA A 112 0.68 -5.47 3.22
N ASP A 113 -0.45 -5.18 3.85
CA ASP A 113 -0.94 -5.90 5.01
C ASP A 113 -2.33 -6.47 4.74
N PHE A 114 -2.42 -7.80 4.78
CA PHE A 114 -3.64 -8.61 4.62
C PHE A 114 -4.05 -9.28 5.93
N THR A 115 -3.39 -8.98 7.05
CA THR A 115 -3.71 -9.55 8.36
C THR A 115 -4.93 -8.87 8.99
N VAL A 116 -5.06 -7.56 8.75
CA VAL A 116 -6.17 -6.77 9.29
C VAL A 116 -7.25 -6.62 8.21
N GLY A 117 -8.48 -7.07 8.51
CA GLY A 117 -9.61 -7.16 7.57
C GLY A 117 -10.15 -5.84 6.99
N PHE A 118 -9.43 -4.73 7.15
CA PHE A 118 -9.94 -3.37 6.91
C PHE A 118 -9.53 -2.76 5.55
N ARG A 119 -8.88 -3.51 4.65
CA ARG A 119 -8.45 -2.94 3.35
C ARG A 119 -9.20 -3.54 2.18
N SER A 120 -9.79 -2.65 1.38
CA SER A 120 -10.35 -3.06 0.10
C SER A 120 -9.24 -3.57 -0.83
N HIS A 121 -9.56 -4.59 -1.62
CA HIS A 121 -8.66 -5.11 -2.65
C HIS A 121 -8.16 -4.01 -3.60
N SER A 122 -9.04 -3.05 -3.94
CA SER A 122 -8.71 -1.93 -4.82
C SER A 122 -7.61 -1.03 -4.26
N VAL A 123 -7.56 -0.80 -2.94
CA VAL A 123 -6.51 0.00 -2.32
C VAL A 123 -5.17 -0.72 -2.37
N LEU A 124 -5.16 -2.04 -2.15
CA LEU A 124 -3.92 -2.83 -2.20
C LEU A 124 -3.38 -2.87 -3.63
N GLU A 125 -4.23 -3.08 -4.63
CA GLU A 125 -3.84 -3.03 -6.05
C GLU A 125 -3.29 -1.66 -6.45
N LEU A 126 -3.94 -0.58 -6.01
CA LEU A 126 -3.45 0.78 -6.25
C LEU A 126 -2.06 0.99 -5.64
N ASN A 127 -1.82 0.44 -4.45
CA ASN A 127 -0.51 0.52 -3.80
C ASN A 127 0.54 -0.27 -4.57
N ARG A 128 0.19 -1.49 -5.00
CA ARG A 128 1.06 -2.33 -5.81
C ARG A 128 1.48 -1.62 -7.09
N GLY A 129 0.54 -0.98 -7.79
CA GLY A 129 0.83 -0.19 -8.99
C GLY A 129 1.77 0.98 -8.70
N ARG A 130 1.61 1.65 -7.56
CA ARG A 130 2.50 2.75 -7.13
C ARG A 130 3.87 2.28 -6.65
N ALA A 131 3.98 1.06 -6.17
CA ALA A 131 5.25 0.44 -5.85
C ALA A 131 6.08 0.13 -7.10
N GLN A 132 5.51 0.24 -8.30
CA GLN A 132 6.19 0.02 -9.59
C GLN A 132 6.95 -1.31 -9.59
N ASP A 133 8.27 -1.33 -9.71
CA ASP A 133 9.13 -2.53 -9.63
C ASP A 133 9.84 -2.67 -8.28
N TYR A 134 9.56 -1.79 -7.32
CA TYR A 134 10.21 -1.79 -6.02
C TYR A 134 9.89 -3.09 -5.24
N PRO A 135 10.86 -3.67 -4.49
CA PRO A 135 10.64 -4.89 -3.74
C PRO A 135 9.58 -4.76 -2.64
N LEU A 136 8.70 -5.76 -2.54
CA LEU A 136 7.50 -5.76 -1.71
C LEU A 136 7.75 -6.42 -0.35
N SER A 137 7.13 -5.84 0.67
CA SER A 137 7.07 -6.35 2.03
C SER A 137 5.62 -6.66 2.37
N VAL A 138 5.30 -7.94 2.56
CA VAL A 138 3.92 -8.43 2.68
C VAL A 138 3.69 -9.10 4.03
N LYS A 139 2.65 -8.66 4.74
CA LYS A 139 2.04 -9.35 5.89
C LYS A 139 0.77 -10.03 5.42
N PHE A 140 0.61 -11.32 5.69
CA PHE A 140 -0.51 -12.08 5.17
C PHE A 140 -1.06 -13.07 6.18
N ALA A 141 -2.32 -12.92 6.56
CA ALA A 141 -3.00 -13.94 7.35
C ALA A 141 -3.66 -14.96 6.41
N VAL A 142 -3.46 -16.26 6.60
CA VAL A 142 -4.11 -17.31 5.80
C VAL A 142 -5.33 -17.79 6.58
N ARG A 143 -6.51 -17.28 6.22
CA ARG A 143 -7.79 -17.55 6.90
C ARG A 143 -8.86 -17.99 5.89
N PRO A 144 -9.89 -18.75 6.30
CA PRO A 144 -11.00 -19.10 5.41
C PRO A 144 -11.71 -17.88 4.80
N GLY A 145 -11.87 -16.81 5.57
CA GLY A 145 -12.54 -15.58 5.13
C GLY A 145 -11.81 -14.77 4.05
N ASN A 146 -10.54 -15.06 3.79
CA ASN A 146 -9.73 -14.33 2.81
C ASN A 146 -9.19 -15.23 1.68
N LYS A 147 -9.81 -16.40 1.48
CA LYS A 147 -9.53 -17.33 0.36
C LYS A 147 -9.47 -16.66 -1.01
N ARG A 148 -10.20 -15.56 -1.25
CA ARG A 148 -10.16 -14.83 -2.52
C ARG A 148 -8.75 -14.36 -2.93
N TYR A 149 -7.83 -14.23 -1.99
CA TYR A 149 -6.45 -13.78 -2.24
C TYR A 149 -5.44 -14.93 -2.39
N TRP A 150 -5.80 -16.14 -1.98
CA TRP A 150 -4.83 -17.25 -1.89
C TRP A 150 -5.36 -18.64 -2.28
N ALA A 151 -6.64 -18.80 -2.59
CA ALA A 151 -7.20 -20.07 -3.10
C ALA A 151 -6.69 -20.38 -4.52
N ALA A 152 -6.55 -21.68 -4.85
CA ALA A 152 -6.10 -22.16 -6.14
C ALA A 152 -6.78 -21.45 -7.33
N GLY A 153 -6.00 -21.13 -8.37
CA GLY A 153 -6.46 -20.40 -9.56
C GLY A 153 -6.66 -18.89 -9.39
N LYS A 154 -6.37 -18.33 -8.20
CA LYS A 154 -6.25 -16.88 -8.01
C LYS A 154 -4.80 -16.44 -8.19
N PRO A 155 -4.52 -15.24 -8.73
CA PRO A 155 -3.17 -14.69 -8.70
C PRO A 155 -2.76 -14.37 -7.26
N LEU A 156 -1.48 -14.52 -6.93
CA LEU A 156 -0.95 -13.95 -5.69
C LEU A 156 -0.95 -12.43 -5.83
N PHE A 157 -1.07 -11.73 -4.70
CA PHE A 157 -1.00 -10.27 -4.73
C PHE A 157 0.37 -9.76 -5.20
N TRP A 158 1.44 -10.49 -4.86
CA TRP A 158 2.80 -10.12 -5.23
C TRP A 158 3.28 -10.90 -6.46
N ASP A 159 4.28 -10.32 -7.12
CA ASP A 159 5.17 -11.02 -8.04
C ASP A 159 6.29 -11.67 -7.20
N SER A 160 6.55 -12.97 -7.40
CA SER A 160 7.56 -13.72 -6.66
C SER A 160 8.96 -13.10 -6.77
N ARG A 161 9.28 -12.50 -7.93
CA ARG A 161 10.58 -11.84 -8.18
C ARG A 161 10.76 -10.56 -7.39
N ARG A 162 9.67 -9.96 -6.95
CA ARG A 162 9.67 -8.69 -6.23
C ARG A 162 9.44 -8.85 -4.75
N LEU A 163 9.04 -10.03 -4.28
CA LEU A 163 8.80 -10.25 -2.86
C LEU A 163 10.12 -10.23 -2.09
N ARG A 164 10.29 -9.24 -1.19
CA ARG A 164 11.47 -9.08 -0.33
C ARG A 164 11.25 -9.63 1.06
N THR A 165 10.09 -9.38 1.64
CA THR A 165 9.75 -9.89 2.97
C THR A 165 8.35 -10.46 2.97
N LEU A 166 8.20 -11.63 3.58
CA LEU A 166 6.91 -12.31 3.73
C LEU A 166 6.72 -12.72 5.20
N ASP A 167 5.73 -12.12 5.85
CA ASP A 167 5.30 -12.50 7.21
C ASP A 167 3.91 -13.12 7.13
N LEU A 168 3.83 -14.40 7.46
CA LEU A 168 2.65 -15.24 7.33
C LEU A 168 2.09 -15.57 8.70
N ASP A 169 0.81 -15.28 8.90
CA ASP A 169 0.02 -15.76 10.04
C ASP A 169 -0.98 -16.81 9.54
N ILE A 170 -0.67 -18.08 9.76
CA ILE A 170 -1.32 -19.20 9.09
C ILE A 170 -2.09 -20.05 10.08
N LEU A 171 -3.26 -20.55 9.68
CA LEU A 171 -3.91 -21.65 10.38
C LEU A 171 -3.27 -22.98 9.99
N PRO A 172 -2.90 -23.87 10.93
CA PRO A 172 -2.26 -25.16 10.61
C PRO A 172 -2.99 -25.93 9.49
N LYS A 173 -4.32 -26.00 9.57
CA LYS A 173 -5.20 -26.66 8.57
C LYS A 173 -5.12 -26.08 7.16
N GLN A 174 -4.59 -24.88 6.98
CA GLN A 174 -4.48 -24.20 5.68
C GLN A 174 -3.01 -24.01 5.26
N ALA A 175 -2.07 -24.38 6.13
CA ALA A 175 -0.67 -24.05 5.95
C ALA A 175 -0.06 -24.74 4.74
N GLN A 176 -0.21 -26.08 4.66
CA GLN A 176 0.33 -26.82 3.53
C GLN A 176 -0.28 -26.37 2.20
N THR A 177 -1.60 -26.23 2.12
CA THR A 177 -2.30 -25.76 0.91
C THR A 177 -1.80 -24.38 0.45
N PHE A 178 -1.47 -23.48 1.38
CA PHE A 178 -0.95 -22.17 1.05
C PHE A 178 0.52 -22.22 0.62
N LEU A 179 1.34 -23.03 1.30
CA LEU A 179 2.74 -23.23 0.96
C LEU A 179 2.87 -23.91 -0.41
N ASP A 180 2.13 -24.99 -0.68
CA ASP A 180 2.12 -25.70 -1.98
C ASP A 180 1.85 -24.78 -3.18
N ARG A 181 1.20 -23.63 -2.93
CA ARG A 181 0.94 -22.62 -3.94
C ARG A 181 2.11 -21.66 -4.15
N ILE A 182 2.88 -21.34 -3.12
CA ILE A 182 3.95 -20.33 -3.18
C ILE A 182 5.29 -20.99 -3.51
N LEU A 183 5.55 -22.18 -2.95
CA LEU A 183 6.81 -22.89 -3.10
C LEU A 183 7.22 -23.21 -4.56
N PRO A 184 6.30 -23.45 -5.51
CA PRO A 184 6.70 -23.75 -6.90
C PRO A 184 7.36 -22.59 -7.65
N ASP A 185 7.11 -21.34 -7.25
CA ASP A 185 7.66 -20.17 -7.93
C ASP A 185 8.98 -19.74 -7.29
N PRO A 186 10.01 -19.36 -8.08
CA PRO A 186 11.25 -18.85 -7.52
C PRO A 186 11.02 -17.46 -6.93
N HIS A 187 11.62 -17.23 -5.76
CA HIS A 187 11.53 -16.00 -4.98
C HIS A 187 12.93 -15.37 -4.80
N PRO A 188 13.59 -14.95 -5.90
CA PRO A 188 15.00 -14.56 -5.91
C PRO A 188 15.32 -13.34 -5.03
N SER A 189 14.33 -12.48 -4.76
CA SER A 189 14.52 -11.27 -3.95
C SER A 189 14.12 -11.45 -2.48
N LEU A 190 13.67 -12.64 -2.07
CA LEU A 190 13.14 -12.86 -0.73
C LEU A 190 14.27 -12.90 0.30
N GLU A 191 14.36 -11.84 1.11
CA GLU A 191 15.38 -11.70 2.15
C GLU A 191 14.93 -12.19 3.53
N ALA A 192 13.61 -12.14 3.78
CA ALA A 192 13.04 -12.53 5.06
C ALA A 192 11.72 -13.27 4.92
N LEU A 193 11.67 -14.47 5.51
CA LEU A 193 10.47 -15.27 5.63
C LEU A 193 10.17 -15.50 7.12
N LYS A 194 8.96 -15.13 7.52
CA LYS A 194 8.42 -15.42 8.84
C LYS A 194 7.11 -16.16 8.68
N VAL A 195 7.00 -17.30 9.34
CA VAL A 195 5.79 -18.13 9.31
C VAL A 195 5.40 -18.42 10.75
N THR A 196 4.23 -17.92 11.13
CA THR A 196 3.64 -18.09 12.46
C THR A 196 2.38 -18.90 12.31
N SER A 197 2.33 -20.09 12.91
CA SER A 197 1.12 -20.89 12.98
C SER A 197 0.31 -20.47 14.21
N ARG A 198 -0.97 -20.08 14.03
CA ARG A 198 -1.86 -19.73 15.15
C ARG A 198 -3.03 -20.71 15.24
N PHE A 199 -3.24 -21.26 16.42
CA PHE A 199 -4.41 -22.07 16.74
C PHE A 199 -5.53 -21.14 17.23
N LEU A 200 -6.46 -20.77 16.33
CA LEU A 200 -7.51 -19.77 16.62
C LEU A 200 -8.50 -20.19 17.72
N ASP A 201 -8.52 -21.45 18.15
CA ASP A 201 -9.50 -21.95 19.13
C ASP A 201 -9.02 -21.91 20.59
N MET A 202 -7.83 -21.38 20.89
CA MET A 202 -7.26 -21.39 22.25
C MET A 202 -7.20 -20.00 22.92
N THR A 203 -8.29 -19.23 22.85
CA THR A 203 -8.45 -18.05 23.74
C THR A 203 -8.80 -18.44 25.18
N GLY A 204 -8.98 -19.73 25.48
CA GLY A 204 -9.07 -20.27 26.83
C GLY A 204 -7.67 -20.50 27.43
N LYS A 205 -7.53 -20.29 28.76
CA LYS A 205 -6.26 -20.37 29.50
C LYS A 205 -5.58 -21.76 29.50
N ASP A 206 -6.23 -22.79 28.96
CA ASP A 206 -5.69 -24.14 28.90
C ASP A 206 -5.21 -24.47 27.49
N ARG A 207 -3.93 -24.17 27.23
CA ARG A 207 -3.22 -24.69 26.06
C ARG A 207 -2.94 -26.17 26.29
N ALA A 208 -3.79 -27.05 25.75
CA ALA A 208 -3.33 -28.41 25.52
C ALA A 208 -2.15 -28.34 24.53
N PRO A 209 -1.05 -29.09 24.76
CA PRO A 209 0.04 -29.16 23.80
C PRO A 209 -0.52 -29.61 22.44
N VAL A 210 -0.05 -28.95 21.37
CA VAL A 210 -0.44 -29.31 20.00
C VAL A 210 -0.02 -30.76 19.76
N PRO A 211 -0.95 -31.65 19.39
CA PRO A 211 -0.60 -33.02 19.01
C PRO A 211 0.46 -33.03 17.90
N ASP A 212 1.51 -33.85 18.04
CA ASP A 212 2.63 -33.93 17.08
C ASP A 212 2.17 -34.29 15.64
N ASP A 213 0.98 -34.87 15.50
CA ASP A 213 0.35 -35.26 14.24
C ASP A 213 -0.44 -34.12 13.57
N LEU A 214 -0.61 -32.98 14.25
CA LEU A 214 -1.45 -31.88 13.77
C LEU A 214 -0.70 -31.04 12.73
N ALA A 215 -0.75 -31.55 11.49
CA ALA A 215 -0.44 -30.89 10.22
C ALA A 215 0.66 -29.84 10.32
N ILE A 216 1.88 -30.33 10.55
CA ILE A 216 3.03 -29.47 10.49
C ILE A 216 3.26 -29.06 9.04
N ALA A 217 3.15 -27.76 8.77
CA ALA A 217 3.47 -27.20 7.47
C ALA A 217 4.95 -27.47 7.16
N ARG A 218 5.25 -28.08 6.01
CA ARG A 218 6.63 -28.40 5.63
C ARG A 218 7.12 -27.40 4.58
N LEU A 219 8.29 -26.82 4.83
CA LEU A 219 9.07 -26.11 3.83
C LEU A 219 10.08 -27.09 3.24
N SER A 220 10.16 -27.18 1.91
CA SER A 220 11.15 -28.04 1.25
C SER A 220 12.55 -27.43 1.29
N ASP A 221 13.57 -28.26 1.35
CA ASP A 221 14.96 -27.82 1.27
C ASP A 221 15.25 -27.13 -0.07
N GLU A 222 14.69 -27.63 -1.18
CA GLU A 222 14.76 -27.01 -2.51
C GLU A 222 14.27 -25.55 -2.49
N PHE A 223 13.19 -25.25 -1.75
CA PHE A 223 12.70 -23.88 -1.68
C PHE A 223 13.69 -22.95 -0.95
N LEU A 224 14.27 -23.43 0.15
CA LEU A 224 15.19 -22.64 0.96
C LEU A 224 16.57 -22.48 0.30
N LEU A 225 17.04 -23.49 -0.41
CA LEU A 225 18.38 -23.53 -0.99
C LEU A 225 18.41 -22.98 -2.42
N ASP A 226 17.46 -23.36 -3.26
CA ASP A 226 17.51 -23.09 -4.70
C ASP A 226 16.58 -21.95 -5.12
N MET A 227 15.42 -21.83 -4.47
CA MET A 227 14.37 -20.89 -4.88
C MET A 227 14.44 -19.53 -4.18
N THR A 228 15.20 -19.42 -3.09
CA THR A 228 15.31 -18.19 -2.27
C THR A 228 16.77 -17.83 -1.96
N PRO A 229 17.61 -17.60 -2.99
CA PRO A 229 19.07 -17.40 -2.82
C PRO A 229 19.45 -16.22 -1.91
N GLU A 230 18.58 -15.21 -1.76
CA GLU A 230 18.82 -14.04 -0.92
C GLU A 230 18.25 -14.17 0.50
N LEU A 231 17.70 -15.32 0.88
CA LEU A 231 17.05 -15.52 2.17
C LEU A 231 18.09 -15.47 3.31
N ARG A 232 18.01 -14.43 4.13
CA ARG A 232 18.93 -14.18 5.26
C ARG A 232 18.27 -14.33 6.62
N ARG A 233 16.94 -14.27 6.65
CA ARG A 233 16.16 -14.30 7.90
C ARG A 233 15.01 -15.28 7.75
N LEU A 234 15.05 -16.37 8.51
CA LEU A 234 13.99 -17.37 8.59
C LEU A 234 13.47 -17.44 10.03
N PHE A 235 12.17 -17.24 10.21
CA PHE A 235 11.51 -17.36 11.51
C PHE A 235 10.33 -18.32 11.39
N LEU A 236 10.40 -19.44 12.10
CA LEU A 236 9.32 -20.44 12.16
C LEU A 236 8.82 -20.53 13.60
N VAL A 237 7.53 -20.27 13.79
CA VAL A 237 6.88 -20.33 15.12
C VAL A 237 5.72 -21.31 15.04
N ASP A 238 5.76 -22.33 15.89
CA ASP A 238 4.79 -23.44 15.94
C ASP A 238 4.64 -24.18 14.61
N ILE A 239 5.77 -24.31 13.89
CA ILE A 239 5.92 -25.02 12.62
C ILE A 239 7.22 -25.82 12.72
N SER A 240 7.17 -27.10 12.39
CA SER A 240 8.36 -27.95 12.29
C SER A 240 8.93 -27.89 10.88
N TYR A 241 10.25 -27.95 10.83
CA TYR A 241 11.04 -28.02 9.62
C TYR A 241 11.60 -29.43 9.52
N SER A 242 11.37 -30.09 8.39
CA SER A 242 11.90 -31.42 8.10
C SER A 242 13.02 -31.34 7.08
N GLY A 243 14.01 -30.48 7.33
CA GLY A 243 15.25 -30.50 6.56
C GLY A 243 16.21 -31.50 7.16
N LEU A 244 16.91 -32.24 6.30
CA LEU A 244 18.09 -32.98 6.70
C LEU A 244 19.16 -31.95 7.06
N LEU A 245 19.24 -31.56 8.33
CA LEU A 245 20.47 -31.01 8.88
C LEU A 245 21.50 -32.15 8.87
N SER A 246 22.07 -32.44 7.70
CA SER A 246 23.31 -33.18 7.60
C SER A 246 24.38 -32.30 8.24
N ALA A 247 24.56 -32.50 9.55
CA ALA A 247 25.64 -31.91 10.31
C ALA A 247 26.96 -32.23 9.59
N THR A 248 27.59 -31.19 9.06
CA THR A 248 28.96 -31.21 8.55
C THR A 248 29.83 -30.39 9.49
#